data_AF-A0A920QKC0-F1
#
_entry.id   AF-A0A920QKC0-F1
#
_cell.length_a   1.000
_cell.length_b   1.000
_cell.length_c   1.000
_cell.angle_alpha   90.00
_cell.angle_beta   90.00
_cell.angle_gamma   90.00
#
_symmetry.space_group_name_H-M   'P 1'
#
loop_
_entity.id
_entity.type
_entity.pdbx_description
1 polymer ?
#
loop_
_entity_poly.entity_id
_entity_poly.type
_entity_poly.pdbx_seq_one_letter_code
_entity_poly.pdbx_strand_id
1 'polypeptide(L)' 'MVHLPALPGSPDYDPEEGMNKILDAVMSDLWETLQSGGVDAVMFGNEFDRPYVLKAPPEGLASLAA' A
#
# COMPACT_ATOMS: atom_id res chain seq x y z
N MET A 1 -1.34 10.75 4.60
CA MET A 1 -1.82 9.65 3.73
C MET A 1 -1.04 8.42 4.15
N VAL A 2 -1.69 7.28 4.19
CA VAL A 2 -1.01 5.99 4.35
C VAL A 2 -0.67 5.49 2.96
N HIS A 3 0.61 5.30 2.69
CA HIS A 3 1.07 4.88 1.37
C HIS A 3 1.21 3.37 1.32
N LEU A 4 0.63 2.78 0.28
CA LEU A 4 0.84 1.38 -0.06
C LEU A 4 2.02 1.30 -1.02
N PRO A 5 3.09 0.54 -0.69
CA PRO A 5 4.08 0.13 -1.68
C PRO A 5 3.42 -0.60 -2.86
N ALA A 6 4.18 -0.82 -3.94
CA ALA A 6 3.68 -1.51 -5.12
C ALA A 6 3.05 -2.86 -4.74
N LEU A 7 1.79 -3.06 -5.14
CA LEU A 7 1.02 -4.26 -4.85
C LEU A 7 1.36 -5.38 -5.84
N PRO A 8 1.05 -6.65 -5.51
CA PRO A 8 1.09 -7.74 -6.48
C PRO A 8 0.46 -7.36 -7.82
N GLY A 9 1.16 -7.66 -8.91
CA GLY A 9 0.76 -7.29 -10.28
C GLY A 9 1.32 -5.96 -10.76
N SER A 10 1.87 -5.12 -9.87
CA SER A 10 2.62 -3.92 -10.23
C SER A 10 4.09 -4.25 -10.55
N PRO A 11 4.75 -3.52 -11.48
CA PRO A 11 6.13 -3.80 -11.88
C PRO A 11 7.16 -3.71 -10.76
N ASP A 12 6.94 -2.79 -9.81
CA ASP A 12 7.85 -2.53 -8.69
C ASP A 12 7.53 -3.41 -7.45
N TYR A 13 6.61 -4.39 -7.58
CA TYR A 13 6.31 -5.31 -6.47
C TYR A 13 7.51 -6.22 -6.19
N ASP A 14 7.87 -6.33 -4.91
CA ASP A 14 8.95 -7.16 -4.42
C ASP A 14 8.38 -8.50 -3.93
N PRO A 15 8.53 -9.60 -4.69
CA PRO A 15 7.99 -10.90 -4.31
C PRO A 15 8.78 -11.58 -3.19
N GLU A 16 10.02 -11.18 -2.91
CA GLU A 16 10.85 -11.78 -1.86
C GLU A 16 10.40 -11.30 -0.48
N GLU A 17 10.15 -9.99 -0.33
CA GLU A 17 9.63 -9.44 0.92
C GLU A 17 8.09 -9.55 1.03
N GLY A 18 7.41 -9.56 -0.11
CA GLY A 18 5.98 -9.84 -0.23
C GLY A 18 5.06 -8.89 0.54
N MET A 19 3.89 -9.40 0.94
CA MET A 19 2.87 -8.60 1.65
C MET A 19 3.33 -8.07 3.02
N ASN A 20 4.33 -8.69 3.65
CA ASN A 20 4.82 -8.24 4.96
C ASN A 20 5.45 -6.84 4.86
N LYS A 21 6.25 -6.57 3.83
CA LYS A 21 6.81 -5.22 3.57
C LYS A 21 5.72 -4.16 3.44
N ILE A 22 4.63 -4.51 2.75
CA ILE A 22 3.48 -3.61 2.55
C ILE A 22 2.82 -3.30 3.89
N LEU A 23 2.58 -4.32 4.72
CA LEU A 23 2.00 -4.14 6.06
C LEU A 23 2.90 -3.31 6.97
N ASP A 24 4.21 -3.58 6.97
CA ASP A 24 5.18 -2.82 7.78
C ASP A 24 5.19 -1.33 7.39
N ALA A 25 5.21 -1.03 6.08
CA ALA A 25 5.14 0.35 5.58
C ALA A 25 3.83 1.04 5.98
N VAL A 26 2.69 0.36 5.82
CA VAL A 26 1.37 0.85 6.23
C VAL A 26 1.32 1.14 7.72
N MET A 27 1.88 0.26 8.55
CA MET A 27 1.91 0.43 10.01
C MET A 27 2.80 1.59 10.44
N SER A 28 3.95 1.80 9.79
CA SER A 28 4.82 2.95 10.07
C SER A 28 4.14 4.28 9.73
N ASP A 29 3.48 4.37 8.57
CA ASP A 29 2.72 5.57 8.19
C ASP A 29 1.53 5.80 9.15
N LEU A 30 0.72 4.76 9.38
CA LEU A 30 -0.52 4.89 10.15
C LEU A 30 -0.26 5.13 11.63
N TRP A 31 0.54 4.28 12.27
CA TRP A 31 0.70 4.29 13.72
C TRP A 31 1.81 5.25 14.17
N GLU A 32 3.00 5.08 13.61
CA GLU A 32 4.19 5.80 14.08
C GLU A 32 4.16 7.27 13.70
N THR A 33 3.49 7.61 12.59
CA THR A 33 3.46 8.99 12.08
C THR A 33 2.09 9.66 12.24
N LEU A 34 1.03 9.09 11.65
CA LEU A 34 -0.26 9.79 11.55
C LEU A 34 -1.06 9.77 12.85
N GLN A 35 -1.28 8.60 13.45
CA GLN A 35 -2.05 8.48 14.69
C GLN A 35 -1.28 9.07 15.89
N SER A 36 0.02 8.81 16.00
CA SER A 36 0.86 9.43 17.03
C SER A 36 0.89 10.97 16.91
N GLY A 37 0.80 11.49 15.68
CA GLY A 37 0.72 12.91 15.36
C GLY A 37 -0.66 13.54 15.59
N GLY A 38 -1.66 12.78 16.03
CA GLY A 38 -3.00 13.28 16.33
C GLY A 38 -3.87 13.53 15.10
N VAL A 39 -3.61 12.86 13.97
CA VAL A 39 -4.44 12.96 12.77
C VAL A 39 -5.73 12.15 12.94
N ASP A 40 -6.89 12.82 12.81
CA ASP A 40 -8.21 12.22 13.04
C ASP A 40 -8.71 11.33 11.89
N ALA A 41 -8.20 11.51 10.68
CA ALA A 41 -8.63 10.78 9.49
C ALA A 41 -7.48 10.52 8.53
N VAL A 42 -7.47 9.34 7.92
CA VAL A 42 -6.45 8.91 6.96
C VAL A 42 -7.06 8.54 5.63
N MET A 43 -6.28 8.78 4.56
CA MET A 43 -6.55 8.30 3.21
C MET A 43 -5.47 7.30 2.83
N PHE A 44 -5.85 6.18 2.26
CA PHE A 44 -4.95 5.18 1.71
C PHE A 44 -4.72 5.49 0.22
N GLY A 45 -3.46 5.46 -0.20
CA GLY A 45 -3.06 5.68 -1.58
C GLY A 45 -2.19 4.54 -2.10
N ASN A 46 -2.46 4.07 -3.32
CA ASN A 46 -1.68 3.03 -4.03
C ASN A 46 -0.89 3.62 -5.20
N GLU A 47 -0.37 4.84 -5.06
CA GLU A 47 0.34 5.57 -6.12
C GLU A 47 1.61 4.86 -6.63
N PHE A 48 2.12 3.90 -5.85
CA PHE A 48 3.26 3.07 -6.23
C PHE A 48 2.92 1.98 -7.24
N ASP A 49 1.63 1.77 -7.58
CA ASP A 49 1.18 0.89 -8.67
C ASP A 49 1.35 1.52 -10.06
N ARG A 50 2.56 2.03 -10.31
CA ARG A 50 2.93 2.70 -11.54
C ARG A 50 3.61 1.72 -12.52
N PRO A 51 3.35 1.81 -13.83
CA PRO A 51 2.52 2.82 -14.50
C PRO A 51 1.02 2.60 -14.27
N TYR A 52 0.27 3.70 -14.14
CA TYR A 52 -1.18 3.63 -13.91
C TYR A 52 -1.92 3.00 -15.09
N VAL A 53 -2.81 2.06 -14.79
CA VAL A 53 -3.61 1.32 -15.77
C VAL A 53 -5.09 1.58 -15.56
N LEU A 54 -5.87 1.52 -16.65
CA LEU A 54 -7.33 1.66 -16.58
C LEU A 54 -8.02 0.45 -15.93
N LYS A 55 -7.32 -0.67 -15.82
CA LYS A 55 -7.82 -1.90 -15.22
C LYS A 55 -6.77 -2.46 -14.27
N ALA A 56 -7.11 -2.48 -12.98
CA ALA A 56 -6.26 -3.04 -11.95
C ALA A 56 -6.03 -4.56 -12.18
N PRO A 57 -4.84 -5.08 -11.86
CA PRO A 57 -4.58 -6.51 -11.88
C PRO A 57 -5.42 -7.22 -10.80
N PRO A 58 -5.94 -8.43 -11.06
CA PRO A 58 -6.72 -9.19 -10.07
C PRO A 58 -5.99 -9.42 -8.76
N GLU A 59 -4.69 -9.68 -8.80
CA GLU A 59 -3.84 -9.87 -7.63
C GLU A 59 -3.74 -8.61 -6.78
N GLY A 60 -3.58 -7.42 -7.37
CA GLY A 60 -3.57 -6.16 -6.63
C GLY A 60 -4.92 -5.84 -5.99
N LEU A 61 -6.03 -6.18 -6.66
CA LEU A 61 -7.37 -6.09 -6.08
C LEU A 61 -7.53 -7.03 -4.88
N ALA A 62 -7.03 -8.27 -4.99
CA ALA A 62 -7.09 -9.24 -3.90
C ALA A 62 -6.25 -8.78 -2.69
N SER A 63 -5.09 -8.16 -2.92
CA SER A 63 -4.23 -7.62 -1.86
C SER A 63 -4.89 -6.53 -1.03
N LEU A 64 -5.80 -5.75 -1.61
CA LEU A 64 -6.55 -4.69 -0.91
C LEU A 64 -7.81 -5.20 -0.18
N ALA A 65 -8.28 -6.40 -0.52
CA ALA A 65 -9.54 -6.95 0.00
C ALA A 65 -9.36 -7.92 1.18
N ALA A 66 -8.14 -8.42 1.40
CA ALA A 66 -7.79 -9.37 2.45
C ALA A 66 -7.54 -8.70 3.79
#